data_AF-X1CVL1-F1
#
_entry.id   AF-X1CVL1-F1
#
_cell.length_a   1.000
_cell.length_b   1.000
_cell.length_c   1.000
_cell.angle_alpha   90.00
_cell.angle_beta   90.00
_cell.angle_gamma   90.00
#
_symmetry.space_group_name_H-M   'P 1'
#
loop_
_entity.id
_entity.type
_entity.pdbx_description
1 polymer ?
#
loop_
_entity_poly.entity_id
_entity_poly.type
_entity_poly.pdbx_seq_one_letter_code
_entity_poly.pdbx_strand_id
1 'polypeptide(L)'
;RIFTDQQLIELYEQGLTDSEIGEQLGVARTTVGDYRRRLGLKVHSRRYRHLITDEQLIELHEQGFNDREIGEQLGTSRSIVSYHRRRLRIEAHGRRRLFTDEQLIDLHEKGLNDREIGEKLGANKMTVSIHRRRLGRARARGL
;
A
#
# COMPACT_ATOMS: atom_id res chain seq x y z
N ARG A 1 27.27 3.05 -32.08
CA ARG A 1 26.18 3.40 -31.14
C ARG A 1 25.88 2.14 -30.34
N ILE A 2 25.99 2.16 -29.01
CA ILE A 2 26.03 0.93 -28.19
C ILE A 2 24.63 0.31 -28.02
N PHE A 3 23.58 1.14 -27.96
CA PHE A 3 22.17 0.75 -28.00
C PHE A 3 21.34 1.88 -28.65
N THR A 4 20.09 1.60 -29.01
CA THR A 4 19.14 2.58 -29.58
C THR A 4 18.30 3.26 -28.50
N ASP A 5 17.80 4.47 -28.79
CA ASP A 5 16.91 5.16 -27.85
C ASP A 5 15.63 4.32 -27.58
N GLN A 6 15.16 3.57 -28.58
CA GLN A 6 14.02 2.65 -28.45
C GLN A 6 14.30 1.50 -27.46
N GLN A 7 15.48 0.87 -27.52
CA GLN A 7 15.86 -0.19 -26.57
C GLN A 7 15.87 0.33 -25.13
N LEU A 8 16.36 1.56 -24.92
CA LEU A 8 16.32 2.18 -23.58
C LEU A 8 14.89 2.46 -23.16
N ILE A 9 14.04 2.99 -24.06
CA ILE A 9 12.64 3.30 -23.76
C ILE A 9 11.87 2.04 -23.37
N GLU A 10 12.05 0.92 -24.08
CA GLU A 10 11.36 -0.33 -23.75
C GLU A 10 11.73 -0.86 -22.36
N LEU A 11 13.03 -0.88 -22.04
CA LEU A 11 13.49 -1.29 -20.70
C LEU A 11 13.09 -0.28 -19.63
N TYR A 12 13.08 1.00 -19.97
CA TYR A 12 12.55 2.03 -19.10
C TYR A 12 11.04 1.82 -18.87
N GLU A 13 10.24 1.54 -19.87
CA GLU A 13 8.78 1.33 -19.72
C GLU A 13 8.45 0.08 -18.89
N GLN A 14 9.26 -0.97 -18.99
CA GLN A 14 9.24 -2.13 -18.08
C GLN A 14 9.60 -1.76 -16.64
N GLY A 15 10.17 -0.58 -16.44
CA GLY A 15 10.42 -0.01 -15.14
C GLY A 15 11.84 -0.15 -14.64
N LEU A 16 12.76 -0.70 -15.43
CA LEU A 16 14.10 -0.95 -14.97
C LEU A 16 14.80 0.34 -14.52
N THR A 17 15.69 0.21 -13.54
CA THR A 17 16.55 1.29 -13.08
C THR A 17 17.72 1.51 -14.04
N ASP A 18 18.34 2.70 -13.99
CA ASP A 18 19.54 2.98 -14.79
C ASP A 18 20.65 1.91 -14.61
N SER A 19 20.71 1.23 -13.46
CA SER A 19 21.63 0.11 -13.21
C SER A 19 21.23 -1.16 -13.96
N GLU A 20 19.98 -1.61 -13.86
CA GLU A 20 19.50 -2.84 -14.49
C GLU A 20 19.46 -2.71 -16.02
N ILE A 21 19.06 -1.55 -16.52
CA ILE A 21 19.17 -1.22 -17.95
C ILE A 21 20.63 -1.28 -18.38
N GLY A 22 21.56 -0.80 -17.54
CA GLY A 22 22.99 -0.87 -17.81
C GLY A 22 23.50 -2.30 -17.90
N GLU A 23 23.10 -3.17 -16.98
CA GLU A 23 23.43 -4.60 -16.99
C GLU A 23 22.89 -5.29 -18.25
N GLN A 24 21.62 -5.03 -18.64
CA GLN A 24 21.04 -5.64 -19.83
C GLN A 24 21.64 -5.13 -21.15
N LEU A 25 21.99 -3.85 -21.22
CA LEU A 25 22.57 -3.23 -22.41
C LEU A 25 24.10 -3.32 -22.45
N GLY A 26 24.74 -3.91 -21.43
CA GLY A 26 26.19 -4.02 -21.34
C GLY A 26 26.92 -2.69 -21.19
N VAL A 27 26.30 -1.70 -20.53
CA VAL A 27 26.84 -0.35 -20.34
C VAL A 27 26.81 0.09 -18.88
N ALA A 28 27.64 1.08 -18.54
CA ALA A 28 27.62 1.65 -17.21
C ALA A 28 26.28 2.36 -16.92
N ARG A 29 25.81 2.29 -15.67
CA ARG A 29 24.59 3.00 -15.21
C ARG A 29 24.60 4.50 -15.52
N THR A 30 25.79 5.10 -15.54
CA THR A 30 25.98 6.53 -15.84
C THR A 30 25.63 6.83 -17.28
N THR A 31 26.02 5.96 -18.22
CA THR A 31 25.66 6.05 -19.63
C THR A 31 24.15 5.99 -19.80
N VAL A 32 23.45 5.05 -19.16
CA VAL A 32 21.98 5.00 -19.20
C VAL A 32 21.37 6.29 -18.65
N GLY A 33 21.87 6.78 -17.52
CA GLY A 33 21.39 8.02 -16.89
C GLY A 33 21.54 9.25 -17.79
N ASP A 34 22.59 9.34 -18.59
CA ASP A 34 22.80 10.41 -19.57
C ASP A 34 21.78 10.35 -20.70
N TYR A 35 21.58 9.17 -21.30
CA TYR A 35 20.60 8.97 -22.36
C TYR A 35 19.16 9.21 -21.86
N ARG A 36 18.83 8.69 -20.67
CA ARG A 36 17.53 8.91 -20.02
C ARG A 36 17.24 10.41 -19.85
N ARG A 37 18.22 11.18 -19.36
CA ARG A 37 18.10 12.65 -19.21
C ARG A 37 17.93 13.35 -20.55
N ARG A 38 18.69 12.95 -21.58
CA ARG A 38 18.57 13.47 -22.95
C ARG A 38 17.17 13.24 -23.53
N LEU A 39 16.54 12.13 -23.17
CA LEU A 39 15.18 11.76 -23.58
C LEU A 39 14.08 12.35 -22.69
N GLY A 40 14.42 13.15 -21.67
CA GLY A 40 13.44 13.76 -20.75
C GLY A 40 12.78 12.78 -19.77
N LEU A 41 13.30 11.56 -19.67
CA LEU A 41 12.76 10.51 -18.81
C LEU A 41 13.23 10.71 -17.36
N LYS A 42 12.35 10.48 -16.37
CA LYS A 42 12.65 10.69 -14.94
C LYS A 42 13.39 9.50 -14.35
N VAL A 43 14.19 9.72 -13.31
CA VAL A 43 14.83 8.61 -12.58
C VAL A 43 13.76 7.66 -12.05
N HIS A 44 13.94 6.39 -12.35
CA HIS A 44 13.28 5.31 -11.65
C HIS A 44 13.90 5.17 -10.27
N SER A 45 13.22 5.69 -9.25
CA SER A 45 13.72 5.59 -7.88
C SER A 45 13.70 4.14 -7.42
N ARG A 46 14.88 3.57 -7.18
CA ARG A 46 15.08 2.24 -6.56
C ARG A 46 14.19 1.97 -5.34
N ARG A 47 13.85 3.03 -4.60
CA ARG A 47 13.18 2.95 -3.31
C ARG A 47 11.80 2.27 -3.35
N TYR A 48 11.12 2.27 -4.50
CA TYR A 48 9.75 1.76 -4.59
C TYR A 48 9.59 0.54 -5.50
N ARG A 49 10.56 0.20 -6.34
CA ARG A 49 10.30 -0.65 -7.51
C ARG A 49 10.62 -2.14 -7.39
N HIS A 50 11.45 -2.53 -6.44
CA HIS A 50 11.88 -3.94 -6.27
C HIS A 50 11.24 -4.64 -5.08
N LEU A 51 10.31 -3.96 -4.39
CA LEU A 51 9.75 -4.52 -3.16
C LEU A 51 8.55 -5.43 -3.45
N ILE A 52 7.78 -5.16 -4.51
CA ILE A 52 6.61 -5.96 -4.90
C ILE A 52 6.42 -5.93 -6.42
N THR A 53 5.93 -7.03 -7.01
CA THR A 53 5.52 -7.05 -8.43
C THR A 53 4.09 -6.54 -8.62
N ASP A 54 3.74 -6.20 -9.86
CA ASP A 54 2.39 -5.74 -10.17
C ASP A 54 1.38 -6.90 -10.09
N GLU A 55 1.79 -8.12 -10.46
CA GLU A 55 0.97 -9.33 -10.32
C GLU A 55 0.64 -9.63 -8.85
N GLN A 56 1.62 -9.57 -7.95
CA GLN A 56 1.40 -9.77 -6.51
C GLN A 56 0.43 -8.73 -5.93
N LEU A 57 0.53 -7.49 -6.39
CA LEU A 57 -0.38 -6.43 -5.97
C LEU A 57 -1.80 -6.70 -6.48
N ILE A 58 -1.95 -7.02 -7.77
CA ILE A 58 -3.25 -7.27 -8.40
C ILE A 58 -3.93 -8.46 -7.71
N GLU A 59 -3.22 -9.56 -7.51
CA GLU A 59 -3.77 -10.77 -6.89
C GLU A 59 -4.33 -10.48 -5.49
N LEU A 60 -3.55 -9.80 -4.63
CA LEU A 60 -4.01 -9.46 -3.28
C LEU A 60 -5.10 -8.38 -3.29
N HIS A 61 -5.04 -7.45 -4.24
CA HIS A 61 -6.09 -6.44 -4.40
C HIS A 61 -7.41 -7.09 -4.80
N GLU A 62 -7.43 -8.01 -5.76
CA GLU A 62 -8.61 -8.76 -6.19
C GLU A 62 -9.21 -9.61 -5.05
N GLN A 63 -8.38 -10.10 -4.12
CA GLN A 63 -8.83 -10.77 -2.89
C GLN A 63 -9.48 -9.83 -1.86
N GLY A 64 -9.54 -8.52 -2.15
CA GLY A 64 -10.20 -7.53 -1.30
C GLY A 64 -9.31 -6.91 -0.24
N PHE A 65 -7.99 -7.15 -0.27
CA PHE A 65 -7.06 -6.50 0.67
C PHE A 65 -6.88 -5.03 0.34
N ASN A 66 -6.68 -4.20 1.37
CA ASN A 66 -6.34 -2.79 1.22
C ASN A 66 -4.82 -2.56 1.20
N ASP A 67 -4.37 -1.37 0.75
CA ASP A 67 -2.95 -1.02 0.59
C ASP A 67 -2.09 -1.35 1.84
N ARG A 68 -2.67 -1.30 3.06
CA ARG A 68 -1.95 -1.64 4.29
C ARG A 68 -1.76 -3.14 4.44
N GLU A 69 -2.84 -3.91 4.26
CA GLU A 69 -2.82 -5.37 4.39
C GLU A 69 -1.92 -5.99 3.32
N ILE A 70 -1.99 -5.50 2.08
CA ILE A 70 -1.08 -5.90 1.00
C ILE A 70 0.37 -5.60 1.38
N GLY A 71 0.62 -4.45 2.00
CA GLY A 71 1.96 -4.08 2.47
C GLY A 71 2.48 -5.04 3.54
N GLU A 72 1.64 -5.36 4.54
CA GLU A 72 1.97 -6.34 5.58
C GLU A 72 2.22 -7.73 4.98
N GLN A 73 1.40 -8.17 4.03
CA GLN A 73 1.52 -9.48 3.36
C GLN A 73 2.79 -9.61 2.51
N LEU A 74 3.19 -8.52 1.84
CA LEU A 74 4.35 -8.50 0.95
C LEU A 74 5.62 -7.97 1.64
N GLY A 75 5.60 -7.76 2.96
CA GLY A 75 6.75 -7.26 3.71
C GLY A 75 7.20 -5.85 3.31
N THR A 76 6.28 -5.00 2.84
CA THR A 76 6.56 -3.65 2.35
C THR A 76 5.69 -2.58 3.05
N SER A 77 5.98 -1.31 2.81
CA SER A 77 5.15 -0.23 3.36
C SER A 77 3.89 -0.01 2.52
N ARG A 78 2.78 0.35 3.18
CA ARG A 78 1.53 0.80 2.52
C ARG A 78 1.79 1.84 1.42
N SER A 79 2.75 2.74 1.62
CA SER A 79 3.06 3.80 0.64
C SER A 79 3.59 3.23 -0.68
N ILE A 80 4.30 2.11 -0.63
CA ILE A 80 4.85 1.40 -1.80
C ILE A 80 3.70 0.77 -2.58
N VAL A 81 2.81 0.05 -1.90
CA VAL A 81 1.60 -0.51 -2.50
C VAL A 81 0.75 0.59 -3.13
N SER A 82 0.52 1.70 -2.41
CA SER A 82 -0.27 2.83 -2.91
C SER A 82 0.35 3.47 -4.16
N TYR A 83 1.68 3.47 -4.26
CA TYR A 83 2.38 3.95 -5.45
C TYR A 83 2.16 3.03 -6.65
N HIS A 84 2.38 1.72 -6.50
CA HIS A 84 2.17 0.74 -7.56
C HIS A 84 0.70 0.71 -8.00
N ARG A 85 -0.25 0.64 -7.07
CA ARG A 85 -1.69 0.68 -7.33
C ARG A 85 -2.08 1.89 -8.18
N ARG A 86 -1.60 3.09 -7.83
CA ARG A 86 -1.89 4.33 -8.58
C ARG A 86 -1.24 4.34 -9.96
N ARG A 87 -0.02 3.81 -10.10
CA ARG A 87 0.64 3.64 -11.40
C ARG A 87 -0.20 2.76 -12.34
N LEU A 88 -0.79 1.70 -11.78
CA LEU A 88 -1.68 0.77 -12.48
C LEU A 88 -3.12 1.29 -12.64
N ARG A 89 -3.44 2.48 -12.13
CA ARG A 89 -4.81 3.08 -12.15
C ARG A 89 -5.88 2.20 -11.50
N ILE A 90 -5.50 1.40 -10.52
CA ILE A 90 -6.42 0.58 -9.72
C ILE A 90 -6.99 1.44 -8.60
N GLU A 91 -8.29 1.37 -8.32
CA GLU A 91 -8.91 2.14 -7.24
C GLU A 91 -8.57 1.60 -5.85
N ALA A 92 -8.50 2.50 -4.86
CA ALA A 92 -8.16 2.10 -3.50
C ALA A 92 -9.32 1.35 -2.86
N HIS A 93 -9.03 0.21 -2.24
CA HIS A 93 -9.95 -0.34 -1.26
C HIS A 93 -10.00 0.58 -0.04
N GLY A 94 -11.22 0.89 0.40
CA GLY A 94 -11.45 1.61 1.65
C GLY A 94 -10.84 0.84 2.82
N ARG A 95 -10.65 1.53 3.96
CA ARG A 95 -10.34 0.81 5.20
C ARG A 95 -11.50 -0.13 5.49
N ARG A 96 -11.23 -1.45 5.62
CA ARG A 96 -12.21 -2.38 6.20
C ARG A 96 -12.63 -1.84 7.56
N ARG A 97 -13.94 -1.75 7.80
CA ARG A 97 -14.46 -1.45 9.14
C ARG A 97 -14.12 -2.64 10.03
N LEU A 98 -13.49 -2.39 11.18
CA LEU A 98 -13.13 -3.44 12.14
C LEU A 98 -14.37 -4.08 12.77
N PHE A 99 -15.45 -3.29 12.89
CA PHE A 99 -16.73 -3.72 13.44
C PHE A 99 -17.85 -2.82 12.92
N THR A 100 -19.08 -3.33 12.99
CA THR A 100 -20.30 -2.55 12.70
C THR A 100 -20.74 -1.74 13.93
N ASP A 101 -21.57 -0.72 13.70
CA ASP A 101 -22.16 0.03 14.82
C ASP A 101 -23.03 -0.89 15.70
N GLU A 102 -23.74 -1.86 15.10
CA GLU A 102 -24.50 -2.91 15.77
C GLU A 102 -23.65 -3.74 16.74
N GLN A 103 -22.49 -4.23 16.29
CA GLN A 103 -21.57 -5.04 17.10
C GLN A 103 -21.04 -4.26 18.31
N LEU A 104 -20.75 -2.97 18.12
CA LEU A 104 -20.34 -2.10 19.22
C LEU A 104 -21.48 -1.88 20.21
N ILE A 105 -22.70 -1.61 19.70
CA ILE A 105 -23.88 -1.35 20.52
C ILE A 105 -24.22 -2.57 21.38
N ASP A 106 -24.29 -3.76 20.79
CA ASP A 106 -24.59 -5.01 21.50
C ASP A 106 -23.61 -5.28 22.66
N LEU A 107 -22.30 -5.12 22.41
CA LEU A 107 -21.30 -5.32 23.47
C LEU A 107 -21.35 -4.20 24.53
N HIS A 108 -21.67 -2.96 24.15
CA HIS A 108 -21.81 -1.84 25.08
C HIS A 108 -23.05 -2.00 25.98
N GLU A 109 -24.17 -2.46 25.43
CA GLU A 109 -25.41 -2.74 26.17
C GLU A 109 -25.25 -3.93 27.13
N LYS A 110 -24.36 -4.88 26.81
CA LYS A 110 -23.89 -5.93 27.72
C LYS A 110 -23.02 -5.41 28.88
N GLY A 111 -22.76 -4.11 28.95
CA GLY A 111 -22.02 -3.46 30.04
C GLY A 111 -20.50 -3.48 29.86
N LEU A 112 -19.98 -3.98 28.73
CA LEU A 112 -18.54 -4.02 28.51
C LEU A 112 -17.97 -2.62 28.33
N ASN A 113 -16.77 -2.42 28.86
CA ASN A 113 -16.05 -1.16 28.70
C ASN A 113 -15.29 -1.11 27.36
N ASP A 114 -14.86 0.09 26.96
CA ASP A 114 -14.20 0.34 25.66
C ASP A 114 -12.98 -0.59 25.40
N ARG A 115 -12.30 -1.08 26.46
CA ARG A 115 -11.16 -2.00 26.34
C ARG A 115 -11.62 -3.42 25.99
N GLU A 116 -12.58 -3.96 26.73
CA GLU A 116 -13.10 -5.32 26.52
C GLU A 116 -13.77 -5.46 25.15
N ILE A 117 -14.49 -4.42 24.74
CA ILE A 117 -15.07 -4.33 23.39
C ILE A 117 -13.96 -4.34 22.33
N GLY A 118 -12.89 -3.59 22.55
CA GLY A 118 -11.74 -3.57 21.64
C GLY A 118 -11.08 -4.94 21.49
N GLU A 119 -10.86 -5.63 22.60
CA GLU A 119 -10.31 -6.99 22.61
C GLU A 119 -11.22 -7.97 21.85
N LYS A 120 -12.55 -7.89 22.01
CA LYS A 120 -13.52 -8.74 21.29
C LYS A 120 -13.66 -8.42 19.80
N LEU A 121 -13.53 -7.13 19.43
CA LEU A 121 -13.74 -6.66 18.05
C LEU A 121 -12.43 -6.50 17.25
N GLY A 122 -11.29 -6.94 17.81
CA GLY A 122 -9.99 -6.79 17.15
C GLY A 122 -9.60 -5.32 16.93
N ALA A 123 -10.00 -4.43 17.83
CA ALA A 123 -9.85 -2.99 17.69
C ALA A 123 -9.16 -2.36 18.91
N ASN A 124 -8.46 -1.24 18.67
CA ASN A 124 -7.93 -0.45 19.77
C ASN A 124 -9.09 0.18 20.58
N LYS A 125 -9.00 0.18 21.92
CA LYS A 125 -9.98 0.82 22.82
C LYS A 125 -10.29 2.28 22.44
N MET A 126 -9.33 3.00 21.88
CA MET A 126 -9.51 4.37 21.40
C MET A 126 -10.46 4.42 20.19
N THR A 127 -10.32 3.48 19.24
CA THR A 127 -11.21 3.34 18.08
C THR A 127 -12.64 3.08 18.52
N VAL A 128 -12.82 2.21 19.52
CA VAL A 128 -14.13 1.94 20.15
C VAL A 128 -14.69 3.18 20.82
N SER A 129 -13.90 3.86 21.66
CA SER A 129 -14.34 5.10 22.34
C SER A 129 -14.76 6.19 21.35
N ILE A 130 -14.05 6.35 20.24
CA ILE A 130 -14.40 7.32 19.19
C ILE A 130 -15.74 6.95 18.54
N HIS A 131 -15.91 5.69 18.14
CA HIS A 131 -17.18 5.22 17.54
C HIS A 131 -18.35 5.33 18.52
N ARG A 132 -18.18 4.91 19.78
CA ARG A 132 -19.19 5.03 20.83
C ARG A 132 -19.64 6.48 21.03
N ARG A 133 -18.68 7.42 21.08
CA ARG A 133 -18.98 8.86 21.20
C ARG A 133 -19.69 9.41 19.97
N ARG A 134 -19.30 8.99 18.76
CA ARG A 134 -20.00 9.36 17.51
C ARG A 134 -21.46 8.92 17.55
N LEU A 135 -21.74 7.77 18.14
CA LEU A 135 -23.09 7.22 18.33
C LEU A 135 -23.83 7.80 19.55
N GLY A 136 -23.30 8.83 20.20
CA GLY A 136 -23.93 9.50 21.33
C GLY A 136 -23.99 8.68 22.62
N ARG A 137 -23.28 7.55 22.72
CA ARG A 137 -23.36 6.66 23.89
C ARG A 137 -22.35 7.06 24.97
N ALA A 138 -22.76 7.09 26.23
CA ALA A 138 -21.90 7.38 27.38
C ALA A 138 -20.98 6.19 27.71
N ARG A 139 -19.91 6.40 28.49
CA ARG A 139 -19.04 5.30 28.93
C ARG A 139 -19.84 4.34 29.82
N ALA A 140 -19.73 3.04 29.54
CA ALA A 140 -20.13 2.04 30.52
C ALA A 140 -19.21 2.21 31.75
N ARG A 141 -19.80 2.30 32.94
CA ARG A 141 -19.04 2.24 34.19
C ARG A 141 -18.67 0.78 34.38
N GLY A 142 -17.39 0.46 34.28
CA GLY A 142 -16.92 -0.89 34.59
C GLY A 142 -17.31 -1.24 36.04
N LEU A 143 -17.80 -2.45 36.25
CA LEU A 143 -17.95 -3.06 37.57
C LEU A 143 -16.58 -3.27 38.21
#